data_AF-A0A7S1LAW1-F1
#
_entry.id   AF-A0A7S1LAW1-F1
#
_cell.length_a   1.000
_cell.length_b   1.000
_cell.length_c   1.000
_cell.angle_alpha   90.00
_cell.angle_beta   90.00
_cell.angle_gamma   90.00
#
_symmetry.space_group_name_H-M   'P 1'
#
loop_
_entity.id
_entity.type
_entity.pdbx_description
1 polymer ?
#
loop_
_entity_poly.entity_id
_entity_poly.type
_entity_poly.pdbx_seq_one_letter_code
_entity_poly.pdbx_strand_id
1 'polypeptide(L)'
;MSAQPEVSDVTLEAARKQKIHNLKLKTACLENEELIQELHVSDWSENQRQKLRGAHDKANELLVSVEVGTRWNLTEAYDLAKLMRVCGLEMSQRELYKPEDKAQFMDIISVKKVLQDLKQNRNKTRVVSFTQMIDNSIAKVEKVEEELRRSQLDASQLAQVPSRTLKQIEDIMNVTLIQSALASTDDQIKTQLAQLEKTNEIQNTAMHDGEMQVAEEQMWTKIQLQEHLIELIKDKFRLIQKCEDENAPFKKIYDVQKAANQETSQMKDGKRRLKQRCETDLKHIHDAIQKADLEDAEAMKRYAASKEKSERFVKENVEKQEECWNKIQDLERQLQKLGTERFEEVKRRIEEIDREEKRRVEYAQFLEVASQHKKLLELTVYNCDLAIRCIGIIEELVAEGCSAIKARYDKTNQELADLRLNVHQEYLEAFRRLYKTLGQLVYKKEKRLEDIDRQIRTTHIQLEFAIETFDPNAKKFSDTKKELYKLRAQVEEEMEMLKDKMAQALEAFGPTEDALLQAGIEFVHPAEEVEDNNLGRRSKMVEYRAHMAKQEEVKIAAEREELKRVKAIQSQQYRGKPVQQIE
;
A
#
# COMPACT_ATOMS: atom_id res chain seq x y z
N MET A 1 24.01 -34.50 35.16
CA MET A 1 24.59 -35.84 34.94
C MET A 1 23.60 -36.63 34.11
N SER A 2 23.80 -36.70 32.80
CA SER A 2 22.97 -37.49 31.89
C SER A 2 23.91 -38.25 30.95
N ALA A 3 23.67 -39.55 30.89
CA ALA A 3 24.51 -40.58 30.28
C ALA A 3 24.72 -40.32 28.78
N GLN A 4 25.99 -40.44 28.36
CA GLN A 4 26.37 -40.58 26.96
C GLN A 4 25.93 -41.94 26.42
N PRO A 5 25.59 -42.07 25.13
CA PRO A 5 25.09 -43.33 24.58
C PRO A 5 26.23 -44.33 24.35
N GLU A 6 26.11 -45.52 24.95
CA GLU A 6 26.98 -46.71 24.83
C GLU A 6 27.07 -47.34 23.42
N VAL A 7 26.70 -46.61 22.35
CA VAL A 7 26.61 -47.15 20.97
C VAL A 7 27.94 -47.08 20.20
N SER A 8 28.98 -46.46 20.77
CA SER A 8 30.31 -46.32 20.13
C SER A 8 31.28 -47.46 20.43
N ASP A 9 31.15 -48.17 21.55
CA ASP A 9 32.09 -49.25 21.92
C ASP A 9 31.80 -50.57 21.20
N VAL A 10 30.52 -50.89 20.93
CA VAL A 10 30.11 -52.16 20.32
C VAL A 10 30.61 -52.30 18.86
N THR A 11 30.65 -51.19 18.12
CA THR A 11 31.14 -51.16 16.72
C THR A 11 32.67 -51.23 16.66
N LEU A 12 33.37 -50.61 17.62
CA LEU A 12 34.83 -50.68 17.77
C LEU A 12 35.31 -52.07 18.24
N GLU A 13 34.52 -52.78 19.02
CA GLU A 13 34.84 -54.15 19.43
C GLU A 13 34.62 -55.16 18.31
N ALA A 14 33.53 -55.03 17.54
CA ALA A 14 33.28 -55.84 16.34
C ALA A 14 34.38 -55.63 15.28
N ALA A 15 34.79 -54.38 15.07
CA ALA A 15 35.93 -53.97 14.25
C ALA A 15 37.24 -54.66 14.66
N ARG A 16 37.55 -54.67 15.96
CA ARG A 16 38.75 -55.31 16.51
C ARG A 16 38.70 -56.84 16.34
N LYS A 17 37.54 -57.47 16.58
CA LYS A 17 37.34 -58.91 16.37
C LYS A 17 37.54 -59.31 14.91
N GLN A 18 37.03 -58.51 13.98
CA GLN A 18 37.23 -58.73 12.54
C GLN A 18 38.70 -58.60 12.13
N LYS A 19 39.40 -57.57 12.62
CA LYS A 19 40.84 -57.40 12.38
C LYS A 19 41.67 -58.57 12.89
N ILE A 20 41.34 -59.09 14.08
CA ILE A 20 42.01 -60.28 14.66
C ILE A 20 41.72 -61.53 13.82
N HIS A 21 40.50 -61.71 13.33
CA HIS A 21 40.13 -62.82 12.45
C HIS A 21 40.91 -62.79 11.12
N ASN A 22 40.98 -61.63 10.48
CA ASN A 22 41.72 -61.39 9.26
C ASN A 22 43.23 -61.66 9.43
N LEU A 23 43.82 -61.23 10.57
CA LEU A 23 45.20 -61.55 10.92
C LEU A 23 45.42 -63.05 11.09
N LYS A 24 44.50 -63.77 11.74
CA LYS A 24 44.59 -65.23 11.90
C LYS A 24 44.52 -65.98 10.57
N LEU A 25 43.62 -65.57 9.67
CA LEU A 25 43.52 -66.12 8.31
C LEU A 25 44.81 -65.93 7.53
N LYS A 26 45.39 -64.72 7.60
CA LYS A 26 46.70 -64.41 7.01
C LYS A 26 47.80 -65.30 7.59
N THR A 27 47.87 -65.44 8.92
CA THR A 27 48.85 -66.30 9.59
C THR A 27 48.69 -67.76 9.16
N ALA A 28 47.47 -68.31 9.12
CA ALA A 28 47.23 -69.69 8.71
C ALA A 28 47.62 -69.98 7.25
N CYS A 29 47.44 -69.02 6.34
CA CYS A 29 47.94 -69.13 4.97
C CYS A 29 49.48 -69.24 4.94
N LEU A 30 50.16 -68.41 5.74
CA LEU A 30 51.62 -68.39 5.81
C LEU A 30 52.18 -69.65 6.47
N GLU A 31 51.59 -70.11 7.57
CA GLU A 31 51.99 -71.35 8.27
C GLU A 31 51.81 -72.60 7.38
N ASN A 32 50.73 -72.66 6.58
CA ASN A 32 50.54 -73.78 5.66
C ASN A 32 51.56 -73.76 4.50
N GLU A 33 51.98 -72.57 4.07
CA GLU A 33 53.04 -72.41 3.08
C GLU A 33 54.42 -72.74 3.65
N GLU A 34 54.68 -72.44 4.90
CA GLU A 34 55.89 -72.89 5.64
C GLU A 34 55.90 -74.41 5.76
N LEU A 35 54.77 -75.04 6.08
CA LEU A 35 54.65 -76.51 6.10
C LEU A 35 54.93 -77.13 4.72
N ILE A 36 54.40 -76.56 3.64
CA ILE A 36 54.74 -77.02 2.28
C ILE A 36 56.24 -76.92 2.03
N GLN A 37 56.88 -75.83 2.46
CA GLN A 37 58.33 -75.66 2.34
C GLN A 37 59.11 -76.70 3.15
N GLU A 38 58.74 -76.95 4.41
CA GLU A 38 59.39 -77.96 5.26
C GLU A 38 59.27 -79.36 4.67
N LEU A 39 58.08 -79.71 4.14
CA LEU A 39 57.83 -81.02 3.55
C LEU A 39 58.69 -81.28 2.29
N HIS A 40 59.20 -80.24 1.63
CA HIS A 40 60.15 -80.35 0.51
C HIS A 40 61.62 -80.56 0.94
N VAL A 41 61.95 -80.42 2.23
CA VAL A 41 63.34 -80.52 2.74
C VAL A 41 63.63 -81.87 3.43
N SER A 42 62.60 -82.70 3.64
CA SER A 42 62.70 -84.02 4.32
C SER A 42 62.74 -85.22 3.35
N ASP A 43 62.93 -86.44 3.87
CA ASP A 43 63.07 -87.69 3.09
C ASP A 43 62.00 -87.88 2.00
N TRP A 44 62.48 -88.08 0.77
CA TRP A 44 61.69 -88.22 -0.45
C TRP A 44 61.04 -89.61 -0.53
N SER A 45 59.89 -89.76 0.13
CA SER A 45 59.07 -90.96 0.11
C SER A 45 57.71 -90.71 -0.53
N GLU A 46 57.03 -91.77 -1.01
CA GLU A 46 55.67 -91.67 -1.53
C GLU A 46 54.69 -91.10 -0.48
N ASN A 47 54.96 -91.38 0.80
CA ASN A 47 54.21 -90.81 1.92
C ASN A 47 54.40 -89.28 2.02
N GLN A 48 55.60 -88.79 1.73
CA GLN A 48 55.90 -87.37 1.69
C GLN A 48 55.21 -86.66 0.52
N ARG A 49 55.17 -87.31 -0.64
CA ARG A 49 54.43 -86.84 -1.82
C ARG A 49 52.94 -86.68 -1.53
N GLN A 50 52.34 -87.62 -0.80
CA GLN A 50 50.93 -87.54 -0.43
C GLN A 50 50.65 -86.41 0.58
N LYS A 51 51.57 -86.19 1.54
CA LYS A 51 51.49 -85.04 2.48
C LYS A 51 51.60 -83.70 1.77
N LEU A 52 52.49 -83.57 0.79
CA LEU A 52 52.64 -82.37 -0.04
C LEU A 52 51.38 -82.05 -0.83
N ARG A 53 50.77 -83.06 -1.46
CA ARG A 53 49.50 -82.89 -2.18
C ARG A 53 48.40 -82.38 -1.25
N GLY A 54 48.25 -82.97 -0.06
CA GLY A 54 47.28 -82.51 0.93
C GLY A 54 47.55 -81.08 1.46
N ALA A 55 48.82 -80.68 1.57
CA ALA A 55 49.17 -79.33 1.99
C ALA A 55 48.87 -78.28 0.89
N HIS A 56 49.06 -78.62 -0.39
CA HIS A 56 48.67 -77.78 -1.52
C HIS A 56 47.16 -77.61 -1.66
N ASP A 57 46.39 -78.67 -1.47
CA ASP A 57 44.92 -78.59 -1.47
C ASP A 57 44.44 -77.64 -0.35
N LYS A 58 45.03 -77.76 0.84
CA LYS A 58 44.75 -76.87 1.97
C LYS A 58 45.18 -75.41 1.73
N ALA A 59 46.28 -75.17 1.00
CA ALA A 59 46.70 -73.82 0.62
C ALA A 59 45.66 -73.16 -0.29
N ASN A 60 45.10 -73.93 -1.23
CA ASN A 60 44.08 -73.45 -2.15
C ASN A 60 42.77 -73.10 -1.40
N GLU A 61 42.34 -73.94 -0.44
CA GLU A 61 41.18 -73.67 0.42
C GLU A 61 41.35 -72.40 1.29
N LEU A 62 42.54 -72.21 1.87
CA LEU A 62 42.87 -71.04 2.69
C LEU A 62 42.90 -69.75 1.84
N LEU A 63 43.43 -69.82 0.62
CA LEU A 63 43.45 -68.70 -0.33
C LEU A 63 42.03 -68.29 -0.73
N VAL A 64 41.16 -69.24 -1.07
CA VAL A 64 39.74 -68.97 -1.37
C VAL A 64 39.03 -68.32 -0.18
N SER A 65 39.37 -68.74 1.04
CA SER A 65 38.80 -68.15 2.27
C SER A 65 39.22 -66.68 2.48
N VAL A 66 40.43 -66.30 2.07
CA VAL A 66 40.91 -64.89 2.08
C VAL A 66 40.22 -64.05 1.02
N GLU A 67 39.93 -64.61 -0.16
CA GLU A 67 39.28 -63.90 -1.26
C GLU A 67 37.78 -63.66 -1.03
N VAL A 68 37.10 -64.59 -0.35
CA VAL A 68 35.64 -64.53 -0.12
C VAL A 68 35.31 -63.93 1.26
N GLY A 69 36.23 -64.05 2.22
CA GLY A 69 36.01 -63.71 3.62
C GLY A 69 36.43 -62.30 4.00
N THR A 70 35.48 -61.37 3.98
CA THR A 70 35.37 -60.20 4.87
C THR A 70 36.31 -58.99 4.69
N ARG A 71 35.75 -57.80 4.91
CA ARG A 71 36.36 -56.47 4.76
C ARG A 71 37.63 -56.30 5.60
N TRP A 72 38.73 -55.90 4.96
CA TRP A 72 40.07 -55.92 5.53
C TRP A 72 40.46 -54.67 6.34
N ASN A 73 39.78 -53.52 6.14
CA ASN A 73 40.07 -52.30 6.89
C ASN A 73 38.82 -51.50 7.29
N LEU A 74 38.90 -50.92 8.49
CA LEU A 74 38.11 -49.77 8.93
C LEU A 74 39.06 -48.58 8.97
N THR A 75 38.91 -47.65 8.02
CA THR A 75 39.64 -46.39 7.99
C THR A 75 38.70 -45.18 7.94
N GLU A 76 39.30 -44.03 8.29
CA GLU A 76 38.73 -42.72 8.62
C GLU A 76 37.49 -42.30 7.82
N ALA A 77 36.49 -41.79 8.55
CA ALA A 77 35.20 -41.38 8.00
C ALA A 77 35.35 -40.25 6.97
N TYR A 78 34.73 -40.43 5.80
CA TYR A 78 34.54 -39.39 4.79
C TYR A 78 33.54 -38.35 5.32
N ASP A 79 34.02 -37.18 5.73
CA ASP A 79 33.19 -36.11 6.32
C ASP A 79 32.80 -35.01 5.31
N LEU A 80 31.87 -34.13 5.72
CA LEU A 80 31.38 -33.04 4.88
C LEU A 80 32.50 -32.05 4.51
N ALA A 81 33.48 -31.83 5.38
CA ALA A 81 34.61 -30.94 5.12
C ALA A 81 35.50 -31.49 4.00
N LYS A 82 35.69 -32.81 3.95
CA LYS A 82 36.35 -33.51 2.86
C LYS A 82 35.51 -33.45 1.57
N LEU A 83 34.20 -33.64 1.64
CA LEU A 83 33.30 -33.50 0.48
C LEU A 83 33.37 -32.09 -0.14
N MET A 84 33.25 -31.04 0.67
CA MET A 84 33.29 -29.65 0.20
C MET A 84 34.60 -29.34 -0.55
N ARG A 85 35.72 -29.88 -0.06
CA ARG A 85 37.04 -29.70 -0.70
C ARG A 85 37.18 -30.50 -1.99
N VAL A 86 36.71 -31.75 -2.01
CA VAL A 86 36.84 -32.65 -3.17
C VAL A 86 35.94 -32.21 -4.32
N CYS A 87 34.74 -31.73 -4.02
CA CYS A 87 33.76 -31.29 -5.03
C CYS A 87 33.81 -29.78 -5.31
N GLY A 88 34.58 -28.98 -4.57
CA GLY A 88 34.64 -27.53 -4.76
C GLY A 88 33.33 -26.82 -4.46
N LEU A 89 32.67 -27.19 -3.34
CA LEU A 89 31.36 -26.65 -2.95
C LEU A 89 31.51 -25.33 -2.19
N GLU A 90 30.67 -24.35 -2.52
CA GLU A 90 30.68 -23.04 -1.87
C GLU A 90 29.67 -22.95 -0.71
N MET A 91 28.62 -23.77 -0.72
CA MET A 91 27.56 -23.71 0.28
C MET A 91 27.84 -24.61 1.49
N SER A 92 27.81 -24.01 2.67
CA SER A 92 27.89 -24.76 3.93
C SER A 92 26.49 -25.25 4.36
N GLN A 93 26.44 -26.36 5.09
CA GLN A 93 25.17 -26.93 5.60
C GLN A 93 24.39 -25.98 6.52
N ARG A 94 25.03 -24.94 7.07
CA ARG A 94 24.36 -23.91 7.89
C ARG A 94 23.52 -22.93 7.07
N GLU A 95 23.81 -22.78 5.79
CA GLU A 95 23.09 -21.88 4.87
C GLU A 95 21.91 -22.56 4.16
N LEU A 96 21.72 -23.87 4.36
CA LEU A 96 20.69 -24.69 3.72
C LEU A 96 19.50 -24.93 4.64
N TYR A 97 18.31 -25.06 4.06
CA TYR A 97 17.12 -25.46 4.81
C TYR A 97 17.23 -26.90 5.29
N LYS A 98 16.82 -27.13 6.53
CA LYS A 98 16.79 -28.46 7.13
C LYS A 98 15.39 -29.05 7.04
N PRO A 99 15.26 -30.38 6.93
CA PRO A 99 13.95 -31.04 6.94
C PRO A 99 13.14 -30.78 8.23
N GLU A 100 13.82 -30.51 9.35
CA GLU A 100 13.17 -30.25 10.63
C GLU A 100 12.71 -28.80 10.81
N ASP A 101 13.11 -27.89 9.92
CA ASP A 101 12.69 -26.49 9.99
C ASP A 101 11.18 -26.40 9.78
N LYS A 102 10.50 -25.58 10.60
CA LYS A 102 9.06 -25.35 10.49
C LYS A 102 8.80 -24.02 9.81
N ALA A 103 7.81 -23.97 8.92
CA ALA A 103 7.35 -22.73 8.33
C ALA A 103 6.88 -21.74 9.42
N GLN A 104 7.29 -20.48 9.30
CA GLN A 104 6.81 -19.37 10.11
C GLN A 104 5.88 -18.52 9.24
N PHE A 105 4.56 -18.69 9.42
CA PHE A 105 3.54 -18.03 8.58
C PHE A 105 2.39 -17.42 9.39
N MET A 106 2.49 -17.40 10.73
CA MET A 106 1.46 -16.79 11.59
C MET A 106 1.23 -15.31 11.27
N ASP A 107 2.27 -14.60 10.85
CA ASP A 107 2.14 -13.19 10.43
C ASP A 107 1.37 -13.04 9.12
N ILE A 108 1.40 -14.03 8.21
CA ILE A 108 0.56 -14.04 7.00
C ILE A 108 -0.92 -14.25 7.36
N ILE A 109 -1.21 -15.09 8.37
CA ILE A 109 -2.56 -15.24 8.91
C ILE A 109 -3.04 -13.92 9.55
N SER A 110 -2.15 -13.17 10.19
CA SER A 110 -2.49 -11.85 10.75
C SER A 110 -2.84 -10.84 9.66
N VAL A 111 -2.14 -10.85 8.52
CA VAL A 111 -2.48 -10.05 7.32
C VAL A 111 -3.89 -10.39 6.81
N LYS A 112 -4.24 -11.69 6.75
CA LYS A 112 -5.61 -12.12 6.40
C LYS A 112 -6.66 -11.58 7.36
N LYS A 113 -6.36 -11.58 8.66
CA LYS A 113 -7.25 -11.02 9.69
C LYS A 113 -7.45 -9.50 9.49
N VAL A 114 -6.38 -8.75 9.21
CA VAL A 114 -6.48 -7.31 8.91
C VAL A 114 -7.39 -7.07 7.70
N LEU A 115 -7.28 -7.88 6.63
CA LEU A 115 -8.19 -7.80 5.48
C LEU A 115 -9.66 -8.09 5.84
N GLN A 116 -9.90 -9.04 6.74
CA GLN A 116 -11.24 -9.34 7.25
C GLN A 116 -11.80 -8.19 8.09
N ASP A 117 -10.96 -7.56 8.92
CA ASP A 117 -11.34 -6.39 9.72
C ASP A 117 -11.67 -5.19 8.82
N LEU A 118 -10.90 -4.97 7.74
CA LEU A 118 -11.20 -3.96 6.71
C LEU A 118 -12.58 -4.18 6.06
N LYS A 119 -12.95 -5.44 5.78
CA LYS A 119 -14.29 -5.79 5.25
C LYS A 119 -15.41 -5.44 6.24
N GLN A 120 -15.12 -5.50 7.54
CA GLN A 120 -16.07 -5.17 8.60
C GLN A 120 -16.07 -3.69 9.01
N ASN A 121 -15.25 -2.83 8.38
CA ASN A 121 -15.14 -1.42 8.71
C ASN A 121 -16.52 -0.73 8.84
N ARG A 122 -16.61 0.22 9.77
CA ARG A 122 -17.83 0.97 10.11
C ARG A 122 -18.39 1.76 8.93
N ASN A 123 -17.52 2.28 8.05
CA ASN A 123 -17.92 3.08 6.90
C ASN A 123 -18.33 2.19 5.70
N LYS A 124 -19.57 1.69 5.72
CA LYS A 124 -20.06 0.73 4.71
C LYS A 124 -20.03 1.27 3.28
N THR A 125 -20.28 2.57 3.08
CA THR A 125 -20.19 3.22 1.77
C THR A 125 -18.78 3.16 1.18
N ARG A 126 -17.75 3.36 2.02
CA ARG A 126 -16.35 3.27 1.59
C ARG A 126 -15.91 1.81 1.38
N VAL A 127 -16.37 0.89 2.22
CA VAL A 127 -16.11 -0.56 2.07
C VAL A 127 -16.49 -1.04 0.67
N VAL A 128 -17.67 -0.65 0.16
CA VAL A 128 -18.15 -1.08 -1.17
C VAL A 128 -17.15 -0.76 -2.29
N SER A 129 -16.41 0.35 -2.18
CA SER A 129 -15.40 0.74 -3.18
C SER A 129 -14.16 -0.16 -3.18
N PHE A 130 -13.92 -0.88 -2.09
CA PHE A 130 -12.75 -1.75 -1.90
C PHE A 130 -13.10 -3.24 -1.82
N THR A 131 -14.38 -3.62 -1.76
CA THR A 131 -14.84 -5.00 -1.57
C THR A 131 -14.16 -5.98 -2.53
N GLN A 132 -14.15 -5.69 -3.84
CA GLN A 132 -13.53 -6.57 -4.83
C GLN A 132 -12.03 -6.74 -4.59
N MET A 133 -11.32 -5.67 -4.27
CA MET A 133 -9.88 -5.71 -4.00
C MET A 133 -9.59 -6.47 -2.71
N ILE A 134 -10.38 -6.26 -1.65
CA ILE A 134 -10.25 -6.96 -0.37
C ILE A 134 -10.51 -8.46 -0.55
N ASP A 135 -11.57 -8.84 -1.25
CA ASP A 135 -11.90 -10.24 -1.51
C ASP A 135 -10.82 -10.94 -2.35
N ASN A 136 -10.31 -10.27 -3.39
CA ASN A 136 -9.17 -10.76 -4.18
C ASN A 136 -7.90 -10.90 -3.32
N SER A 137 -7.64 -9.93 -2.43
CA SER A 137 -6.49 -9.94 -1.52
C SER A 137 -6.56 -11.08 -0.51
N ILE A 138 -7.75 -11.37 0.03
CA ILE A 138 -7.98 -12.52 0.92
C ILE A 138 -7.66 -13.83 0.18
N ALA A 139 -8.18 -14.01 -1.04
CA ALA A 139 -7.91 -15.20 -1.84
C ALA A 139 -6.42 -15.37 -2.16
N LYS A 140 -5.72 -14.27 -2.45
CA LYS A 140 -4.26 -14.26 -2.67
C LYS A 140 -3.48 -14.66 -1.41
N VAL A 141 -3.84 -14.11 -0.25
CA VAL A 141 -3.22 -14.45 1.03
C VAL A 141 -3.51 -15.90 1.42
N GLU A 142 -4.70 -16.42 1.14
CA GLU A 142 -5.05 -17.84 1.34
C GLU A 142 -4.18 -18.77 0.48
N LYS A 143 -3.93 -18.40 -0.78
CA LYS A 143 -3.03 -19.14 -1.65
C LYS A 143 -1.59 -19.12 -1.13
N VAL A 144 -1.10 -17.97 -0.66
CA VAL A 144 0.22 -17.85 -0.03
C VAL A 144 0.30 -18.70 1.24
N GLU A 145 -0.74 -18.69 2.08
CA GLU A 145 -0.84 -19.51 3.28
C GLU A 145 -0.76 -21.01 2.93
N GLU A 146 -1.50 -21.47 1.91
CA GLU A 146 -1.47 -22.87 1.47
C GLU A 146 -0.09 -23.30 0.96
N GLU A 147 0.58 -22.45 0.17
CA GLU A 147 1.94 -22.71 -0.31
C GLU A 147 2.94 -22.76 0.87
N LEU A 148 2.83 -21.84 1.83
CA LEU A 148 3.72 -21.79 2.99
C LEU A 148 3.56 -22.98 3.94
N ARG A 149 2.33 -23.49 4.12
CA ARG A 149 2.06 -24.68 4.94
C ARG A 149 2.81 -25.93 4.47
N ARG A 150 3.23 -25.97 3.21
CA ARG A 150 3.97 -27.09 2.60
C ARG A 150 5.49 -26.81 2.52
N SER A 151 5.97 -25.75 3.15
CA SER A 151 7.35 -25.24 3.01
C SER A 151 8.11 -25.21 4.34
N GLN A 152 9.38 -24.79 4.29
CA GLN A 152 10.21 -24.45 5.47
C GLN A 152 10.51 -22.95 5.55
N LEU A 153 9.69 -22.12 4.90
CA LEU A 153 9.94 -20.68 4.79
C LEU A 153 9.57 -19.91 6.05
N ASP A 154 10.40 -18.92 6.37
CA ASP A 154 10.04 -17.82 7.25
C ASP A 154 9.42 -16.68 6.42
N ALA A 155 8.13 -16.42 6.65
CA ALA A 155 7.35 -15.42 5.93
C ALA A 155 7.15 -14.12 6.72
N SER A 156 7.79 -13.93 7.89
CA SER A 156 7.59 -12.73 8.71
C SER A 156 7.96 -11.44 7.96
N GLN A 157 9.06 -11.44 7.19
CA GLN A 157 9.42 -10.27 6.35
C GLN A 157 8.41 -10.06 5.21
N LEU A 158 7.90 -11.14 4.61
CA LEU A 158 6.90 -11.07 3.54
C LEU A 158 5.56 -10.50 4.05
N ALA A 159 5.17 -10.82 5.29
CA ALA A 159 3.95 -10.33 5.91
C ALA A 159 3.97 -8.81 6.20
N GLN A 160 5.15 -8.21 6.33
CA GLN A 160 5.30 -6.76 6.58
C GLN A 160 5.10 -5.92 5.32
N VAL A 161 5.40 -6.47 4.14
CA VAL A 161 5.29 -5.78 2.84
C VAL A 161 3.91 -5.16 2.61
N PRO A 162 2.78 -5.87 2.78
CA PRO A 162 1.45 -5.28 2.59
C PRO A 162 1.00 -4.36 3.73
N SER A 163 1.64 -4.38 4.91
CA SER A 163 1.12 -3.70 6.10
C SER A 163 0.92 -2.19 5.91
N ARG A 164 1.87 -1.50 5.24
CA ARG A 164 1.73 -0.06 4.94
C ARG A 164 0.57 0.22 3.99
N THR A 165 0.40 -0.60 2.96
CA THR A 165 -0.70 -0.46 1.99
C THR A 165 -2.05 -0.73 2.65
N LEU A 166 -2.15 -1.78 3.49
CA LEU A 166 -3.37 -2.09 4.24
C LEU A 166 -3.73 -0.98 5.22
N LYS A 167 -2.74 -0.37 5.86
CA LYS A 167 -2.97 0.79 6.73
C LYS A 167 -3.50 1.99 5.95
N GLN A 168 -2.94 2.27 4.78
CA GLN A 168 -3.43 3.34 3.89
C GLN A 168 -4.84 3.07 3.35
N ILE A 169 -5.20 1.79 3.10
CA ILE A 169 -6.58 1.39 2.76
C ILE A 169 -7.51 1.68 3.93
N GLU A 170 -7.13 1.32 5.16
CA GLU A 170 -7.90 1.64 6.35
C GLU A 170 -8.12 3.15 6.50
N ASP A 171 -7.04 3.93 6.36
CA ASP A 171 -7.04 5.36 6.56
C ASP A 171 -7.91 6.07 5.50
N ILE A 172 -7.82 5.70 4.21
CA ILE A 172 -8.67 6.29 3.16
C ILE A 172 -10.14 5.89 3.30
N MET A 173 -10.43 4.73 3.90
CA MET A 173 -11.81 4.32 4.23
C MET A 173 -12.38 5.10 5.42
N ASN A 174 -11.50 5.60 6.29
CA ASN A 174 -11.88 6.41 7.45
C ASN A 174 -11.98 7.91 7.15
N VAL A 175 -11.51 8.37 5.97
CA VAL A 175 -11.75 9.74 5.49
C VAL A 175 -13.24 10.06 5.50
N THR A 176 -13.57 11.26 6.00
CA THR A 176 -14.94 11.72 6.16
C THR A 176 -15.73 11.60 4.85
N LEU A 177 -16.98 11.12 4.92
CA LEU A 177 -17.87 11.16 3.77
C LEU A 177 -18.49 12.55 3.67
N ILE A 178 -18.12 13.31 2.63
CA ILE A 178 -18.52 14.72 2.50
C ILE A 178 -20.05 14.90 2.51
N GLN A 179 -20.81 13.98 1.91
CA GLN A 179 -22.27 14.01 1.93
C GLN A 179 -22.83 13.91 3.36
N SER A 180 -22.23 13.09 4.21
CA SER A 180 -22.65 12.98 5.62
C SER A 180 -22.24 14.20 6.44
N ALA A 181 -21.08 14.80 6.15
CA ALA A 181 -20.63 16.01 6.82
C ALA A 181 -21.51 17.22 6.46
N LEU A 182 -21.97 17.31 5.21
CA LEU A 182 -22.81 18.41 4.74
C LEU A 182 -24.29 18.29 5.12
N ALA A 183 -24.79 17.08 5.40
CA ALA A 183 -26.22 16.85 5.63
C ALA A 183 -26.86 17.79 6.67
N SER A 184 -26.17 18.00 7.81
CA SER A 184 -26.67 18.92 8.84
C SER A 184 -26.70 20.37 8.37
N THR A 185 -25.70 20.81 7.62
CA THR A 185 -25.63 22.17 7.06
C THR A 185 -26.68 22.36 5.98
N ASP A 186 -26.90 21.36 5.13
CA ASP A 186 -27.94 21.38 4.09
C ASP A 186 -29.35 21.51 4.70
N ASP A 187 -29.63 20.80 5.79
CA ASP A 187 -30.93 20.89 6.48
C ASP A 187 -31.13 22.24 7.18
N GLN A 188 -30.05 22.84 7.70
CA GLN A 188 -30.07 24.22 8.22
C GLN A 188 -30.34 25.22 7.10
N ILE A 189 -29.68 25.09 5.94
CA ILE A 189 -29.92 25.95 4.77
C ILE A 189 -31.36 25.85 4.29
N LYS A 190 -31.92 24.64 4.18
CA LYS A 190 -33.34 24.46 3.80
C LYS A 190 -34.27 25.17 4.78
N THR A 191 -34.01 25.02 6.08
CA THR A 191 -34.78 25.70 7.13
C THR A 191 -34.69 27.22 6.99
N GLN A 192 -33.49 27.73 6.74
CA GLN A 192 -33.22 29.15 6.56
C GLN A 192 -33.94 29.72 5.33
N LEU A 193 -33.95 28.97 4.21
CA LEU A 193 -34.66 29.34 3.00
C LEU A 193 -36.18 29.40 3.21
N ALA A 194 -36.75 28.44 3.95
CA ALA A 194 -38.17 28.45 4.30
C ALA A 194 -38.54 29.65 5.20
N GLN A 195 -37.66 30.03 6.14
CA GLN A 195 -37.84 31.24 6.94
C GLN A 195 -37.83 32.50 6.07
N LEU A 196 -36.91 32.59 5.10
CA LEU A 196 -36.83 33.71 4.16
C LEU A 196 -38.11 33.83 3.31
N GLU A 197 -38.69 32.72 2.88
CA GLU A 197 -39.95 32.70 2.14
C GLU A 197 -41.11 33.23 3.00
N LYS A 198 -41.23 32.77 4.24
CA LYS A 198 -42.22 33.29 5.18
C LYS A 198 -42.05 34.79 5.45
N THR A 199 -40.82 35.25 5.64
CA THR A 199 -40.55 36.69 5.84
C THR A 199 -40.89 37.50 4.59
N ASN A 200 -40.67 36.96 3.38
CA ASN A 200 -41.11 37.57 2.13
C ASN A 200 -42.64 37.73 2.06
N GLU A 201 -43.39 36.70 2.44
CA GLU A 201 -44.85 36.73 2.46
C GLU A 201 -45.37 37.81 3.41
N ILE A 202 -44.89 37.84 4.65
CA ILE A 202 -45.28 38.85 5.65
C ILE A 202 -44.95 40.25 5.14
N GLN A 203 -43.76 40.44 4.57
CA GLN A 203 -43.36 41.72 3.99
C GLN A 203 -44.33 42.17 2.87
N ASN A 204 -44.68 41.26 1.96
CA ASN A 204 -45.55 41.58 0.84
C ASN A 204 -46.97 41.95 1.29
N THR A 205 -47.52 41.23 2.28
CA THR A 205 -48.82 41.56 2.90
C THR A 205 -48.77 42.93 3.58
N ALA A 206 -47.75 43.19 4.40
CA ALA A 206 -47.58 44.50 5.05
C ALA A 206 -47.44 45.64 4.03
N MET A 207 -46.76 45.41 2.89
CA MET A 207 -46.71 46.40 1.81
C MET A 207 -48.06 46.64 1.14
N HIS A 208 -48.87 45.58 0.97
CA HIS A 208 -50.21 45.67 0.39
C HIS A 208 -51.17 46.44 1.30
N ASP A 209 -51.12 46.15 2.60
CA ASP A 209 -51.98 46.75 3.62
C ASP A 209 -51.55 48.17 4.02
N GLY A 210 -50.41 48.65 3.52
CA GLY A 210 -49.89 49.99 3.81
C GLY A 210 -49.08 50.09 5.09
N GLU A 211 -48.83 48.97 5.79
CA GLU A 211 -48.05 48.88 7.03
C GLU A 211 -46.54 48.97 6.76
N MET A 212 -46.08 50.14 6.32
CA MET A 212 -44.70 50.36 5.87
C MET A 212 -43.65 50.14 6.96
N GLN A 213 -43.99 50.34 8.23
CA GLN A 213 -43.09 50.06 9.35
C GLN A 213 -42.82 48.55 9.48
N VAL A 214 -43.88 47.74 9.44
CA VAL A 214 -43.76 46.28 9.49
C VAL A 214 -42.99 45.77 8.28
N ALA A 215 -43.28 46.29 7.09
CA ALA A 215 -42.55 45.94 5.87
C ALA A 215 -41.05 46.26 5.96
N GLU A 216 -40.67 47.37 6.62
CA GLU A 216 -39.28 47.74 6.86
C GLU A 216 -38.60 46.82 7.87
N GLU A 217 -39.26 46.51 8.99
CA GLU A 217 -38.77 45.55 10.01
C GLU A 217 -38.53 44.15 9.40
N GLN A 218 -39.41 43.70 8.50
CA GLN A 218 -39.20 42.44 7.78
C GLN A 218 -38.02 42.51 6.80
N MET A 219 -37.68 43.67 6.21
CA MET A 219 -36.48 43.80 5.39
C MET A 219 -35.20 43.63 6.21
N TRP A 220 -35.15 44.19 7.42
CA TRP A 220 -34.04 43.98 8.35
C TRP A 220 -33.91 42.51 8.77
N THR A 221 -35.04 41.87 9.09
CA THR A 221 -35.07 40.43 9.38
C THR A 221 -34.55 39.61 8.18
N LYS A 222 -34.95 39.95 6.94
CA LYS A 222 -34.43 39.28 5.73
C LYS A 222 -32.92 39.43 5.58
N ILE A 223 -32.37 40.62 5.82
CA ILE A 223 -30.92 40.85 5.77
C ILE A 223 -30.21 39.92 6.75
N GLN A 224 -30.66 39.85 8.01
CA GLN A 224 -30.06 38.97 9.01
C GLN A 224 -30.14 37.49 8.60
N LEU A 225 -31.30 37.06 8.09
CA LEU A 225 -31.49 35.70 7.63
C LEU A 225 -30.61 35.37 6.40
N GLN A 226 -30.41 36.32 5.49
CA GLN A 226 -29.55 36.18 4.31
C GLN A 226 -28.05 36.18 4.68
N GLU A 227 -27.64 37.00 5.64
CA GLU A 227 -26.28 36.99 6.21
C GLU A 227 -25.97 35.63 6.85
N HIS A 228 -26.91 35.09 7.64
CA HIS A 228 -26.75 33.76 8.22
C HIS A 228 -26.70 32.65 7.16
N LEU A 229 -27.50 32.75 6.09
CA LEU A 229 -27.44 31.83 4.96
C LEU A 229 -26.06 31.81 4.30
N ILE A 230 -25.44 32.98 4.11
CA ILE A 230 -24.07 33.09 3.57
C ILE A 230 -23.06 32.41 4.50
N GLU A 231 -23.18 32.57 5.82
CA GLU A 231 -22.29 31.88 6.77
C GLU A 231 -22.44 30.36 6.71
N LEU A 232 -23.66 29.82 6.57
CA LEU A 232 -23.89 28.39 6.38
C LEU A 232 -23.23 27.87 5.08
N ILE A 233 -23.26 28.66 4.00
CA ILE A 233 -22.57 28.30 2.75
C ILE A 233 -21.05 28.39 2.93
N LYS A 234 -20.52 29.37 3.67
CA LYS A 234 -19.09 29.42 4.03
C LYS A 234 -18.66 28.20 4.83
N ASP A 235 -19.52 27.69 5.72
CA ASP A 235 -19.25 26.44 6.44
C ASP A 235 -19.14 25.23 5.51
N LYS A 236 -19.91 25.19 4.40
CA LYS A 236 -19.72 24.16 3.36
C LYS A 236 -18.31 24.21 2.77
N PHE A 237 -17.78 25.40 2.44
CA PHE A 237 -16.40 25.53 1.94
C PHE A 237 -15.38 25.02 2.95
N ARG A 238 -15.56 25.31 4.25
CA ARG A 238 -14.69 24.81 5.32
C ARG A 238 -14.73 23.28 5.42
N LEU A 239 -15.91 22.68 5.32
CA LEU A 239 -16.08 21.22 5.37
C LEU A 239 -15.46 20.53 4.14
N ILE A 240 -15.60 21.13 2.96
CA ILE A 240 -14.93 20.66 1.73
C ILE A 240 -13.41 20.71 1.91
N GLN A 241 -12.86 21.84 2.38
CA GLN A 241 -11.42 21.99 2.60
C GLN A 241 -10.88 20.95 3.60
N LYS A 242 -11.59 20.73 4.71
CA LYS A 242 -11.21 19.71 5.68
C LYS A 242 -11.15 18.31 5.06
N CYS A 243 -12.11 17.97 4.19
CA CYS A 243 -12.12 16.69 3.48
C CYS A 243 -10.96 16.58 2.48
N GLU A 244 -10.60 17.67 1.80
CA GLU A 244 -9.41 17.72 0.94
C GLU A 244 -8.12 17.51 1.73
N ASP A 245 -8.00 18.14 2.90
CA ASP A 245 -6.84 17.99 3.79
C ASP A 245 -6.71 16.55 4.32
N GLU A 246 -7.84 15.92 4.69
CA GLU A 246 -7.89 14.50 5.06
C GLU A 246 -7.48 13.58 3.88
N ASN A 247 -7.79 13.97 2.64
CA ASN A 247 -7.48 13.19 1.44
C ASN A 247 -6.06 13.45 0.89
N ALA A 248 -5.42 14.57 1.25
CA ALA A 248 -4.13 15.00 0.73
C ALA A 248 -2.97 13.99 0.88
N PRO A 249 -2.83 13.25 2.01
CA PRO A 249 -1.74 12.29 2.19
C PRO A 249 -1.68 11.20 1.12
N PHE A 250 -2.82 10.83 0.52
CA PHE A 250 -2.91 9.76 -0.48
C PHE A 250 -2.37 10.17 -1.87
N LYS A 251 -2.05 11.45 -2.09
CA LYS A 251 -1.44 11.95 -3.34
C LYS A 251 -0.13 11.25 -3.68
N LYS A 252 0.63 10.83 -2.66
CA LYS A 252 1.95 10.17 -2.79
C LYS A 252 1.89 8.66 -2.62
N ILE A 253 0.73 8.03 -2.84
CA ILE A 253 0.60 6.57 -2.66
C ILE A 253 1.55 5.75 -3.55
N TYR A 254 1.99 6.31 -4.68
CA TYR A 254 2.98 5.67 -5.55
C TYR A 254 4.37 5.52 -4.87
N ASP A 255 4.72 6.38 -3.91
CA ASP A 255 5.97 6.25 -3.15
C ASP A 255 5.91 5.02 -2.23
N VAL A 256 4.73 4.72 -1.67
CA VAL A 256 4.49 3.50 -0.87
C VAL A 256 4.64 2.27 -1.76
N GLN A 257 4.06 2.29 -2.96
CA GLN A 257 4.22 1.21 -3.94
C GLN A 257 5.69 1.03 -4.35
N LYS A 258 6.41 2.12 -4.60
CA LYS A 258 7.83 2.09 -4.97
C LYS A 258 8.70 1.49 -3.86
N ALA A 259 8.46 1.85 -2.60
CA ALA A 259 9.17 1.29 -1.46
C ALA A 259 8.90 -0.21 -1.32
N ALA A 260 7.64 -0.64 -1.43
CA ALA A 260 7.28 -2.06 -1.39
C ALA A 260 7.93 -2.86 -2.54
N ASN A 261 7.92 -2.33 -3.76
CA ASN A 261 8.58 -2.94 -4.92
C ASN A 261 10.11 -3.05 -4.72
N GLN A 262 10.73 -2.07 -4.05
CA GLN A 262 12.14 -2.11 -3.75
C GLN A 262 12.46 -3.18 -2.69
N GLU A 263 11.66 -3.27 -1.62
CA GLU A 263 11.77 -4.30 -0.59
C GLU A 263 11.59 -5.70 -1.20
N THR A 264 10.59 -5.91 -2.06
CA THR A 264 10.32 -7.21 -2.68
C THR A 264 11.37 -7.58 -3.75
N SER A 265 11.87 -6.61 -4.52
CA SER A 265 12.96 -6.84 -5.47
C SER A 265 14.23 -7.31 -4.75
N GLN A 266 14.58 -6.72 -3.61
CA GLN A 266 15.72 -7.15 -2.81
C GLN A 266 15.55 -8.58 -2.29
N MET A 267 14.34 -8.95 -1.83
CA MET A 267 14.04 -10.32 -1.41
C MET A 267 14.17 -11.33 -2.57
N LYS A 268 13.62 -10.99 -3.75
CA LYS A 268 13.75 -11.84 -4.96
C LYS A 268 15.19 -12.02 -5.39
N ASP A 269 15.97 -10.94 -5.40
CA ASP A 269 17.38 -11.00 -5.79
C ASP A 269 18.21 -11.84 -4.81
N GLY A 270 17.91 -11.76 -3.51
CA GLY A 270 18.50 -12.64 -2.50
C GLY A 270 18.20 -14.12 -2.76
N LYS A 271 16.95 -14.47 -3.05
CA LYS A 271 16.54 -15.86 -3.35
C LYS A 271 17.09 -16.36 -4.68
N ARG A 272 17.16 -15.52 -5.71
CA ARG A 272 17.79 -15.86 -7.01
C ARG A 272 19.27 -16.18 -6.86
N ARG A 273 20.01 -15.37 -6.09
CA ARG A 273 21.45 -15.62 -5.82
C ARG A 273 21.66 -16.93 -5.06
N LEU A 274 20.83 -17.21 -4.05
CA LEU A 274 20.90 -18.45 -3.29
C LEU A 274 20.60 -19.67 -4.18
N LYS A 275 19.56 -19.60 -5.01
CA LYS A 275 19.22 -20.64 -5.99
C LYS A 275 20.38 -20.90 -6.96
N GLN A 276 20.95 -19.85 -7.55
CA GLN A 276 22.06 -19.98 -8.49
C GLN A 276 23.28 -20.66 -7.86
N ARG A 277 23.61 -20.35 -6.60
CA ARG A 277 24.68 -21.03 -5.85
C ARG A 277 24.35 -22.52 -5.63
N CYS A 278 23.12 -22.84 -5.22
CA CYS A 278 22.68 -24.23 -5.04
C CYS A 278 22.73 -25.04 -6.35
N GLU A 279 22.29 -24.46 -7.47
CA GLU A 279 22.32 -25.09 -8.79
C GLU A 279 23.76 -25.34 -9.27
N THR A 280 24.68 -24.44 -8.94
CA THR A 280 26.11 -24.59 -9.25
C THR A 280 26.74 -25.73 -8.45
N ASP A 281 26.48 -25.78 -7.13
CA ASP A 281 26.97 -26.86 -6.27
C ASP A 281 26.35 -28.22 -6.64
N LEU A 282 25.06 -28.26 -7.03
CA LEU A 282 24.41 -29.47 -7.55
C LEU A 282 25.13 -30.00 -8.80
N LYS A 283 25.51 -29.10 -9.71
CA LYS A 283 26.27 -29.47 -10.90
C LYS A 283 27.64 -30.04 -10.54
N HIS A 284 28.37 -29.39 -9.63
CA HIS A 284 29.67 -29.87 -9.17
C HIS A 284 29.60 -31.26 -8.51
N ILE A 285 28.56 -31.53 -7.72
CA ILE A 285 28.34 -32.86 -7.12
C ILE A 285 28.03 -33.89 -8.21
N HIS A 286 27.20 -33.55 -9.19
CA HIS A 286 26.86 -34.45 -10.29
C HIS A 286 28.10 -34.84 -11.10
N ASP A 287 28.92 -33.85 -11.46
CA ASP A 287 30.18 -34.05 -12.19
C ASP A 287 31.18 -34.88 -11.37
N ALA A 288 31.26 -34.66 -10.05
CA ALA A 288 32.13 -35.42 -9.16
C ALA A 288 31.69 -36.89 -8.97
N ILE A 289 30.38 -37.16 -8.88
CA ILE A 289 29.85 -38.53 -8.83
C ILE A 289 30.20 -39.26 -10.13
N GLN A 290 29.91 -38.65 -11.28
CA GLN A 290 30.19 -39.26 -12.58
C GLN A 290 31.68 -39.57 -12.77
N LYS A 291 32.57 -38.71 -12.28
CA LYS A 291 34.02 -38.94 -12.32
C LYS A 291 34.45 -40.10 -11.40
N ALA A 292 33.90 -40.18 -10.19
CA ALA A 292 34.19 -41.28 -9.26
C ALA A 292 33.73 -42.65 -9.81
N ASP A 293 32.57 -42.69 -10.47
CA ASP A 293 32.03 -43.90 -11.11
C ASP A 293 32.97 -44.42 -12.23
N LEU A 294 33.53 -43.51 -13.02
CA LEU A 294 34.49 -43.84 -14.10
C LEU A 294 35.83 -44.36 -13.55
N GLU A 295 36.35 -43.73 -12.49
CA GLU A 295 37.60 -44.14 -11.83
C GLU A 295 37.46 -45.52 -11.14
N ASP A 296 36.30 -45.83 -10.55
CA ASP A 296 35.97 -47.14 -9.98
C ASP A 296 35.94 -48.25 -11.05
N ALA A 297 35.29 -47.98 -12.18
CA ALA A 297 35.20 -48.94 -13.30
C ALA A 297 36.58 -49.29 -13.87
N GLU A 298 37.50 -48.31 -13.98
CA GLU A 298 38.86 -48.54 -14.46
C GLU A 298 39.72 -49.34 -13.45
N ALA A 299 39.56 -49.09 -12.15
CA ALA A 299 40.26 -49.81 -11.10
C ALA A 299 39.85 -51.29 -11.04
N MET A 300 38.54 -51.59 -11.13
CA MET A 300 38.04 -52.97 -11.18
C MET A 300 38.60 -53.76 -12.38
N LYS A 301 38.74 -53.10 -13.53
CA LYS A 301 39.29 -53.73 -14.75
C LYS A 301 40.77 -54.10 -14.60
N ARG A 302 41.56 -53.27 -13.90
CA ARG A 302 42.99 -53.56 -13.63
C ARG A 302 43.16 -54.72 -12.64
N TYR A 303 42.28 -54.81 -11.64
CA TYR A 303 42.29 -55.91 -10.66
C TYR A 303 41.99 -57.27 -11.30
N ALA A 304 40.96 -57.35 -12.15
CA ALA A 304 40.58 -58.59 -12.84
C ALA A 304 41.73 -59.14 -13.71
N ALA A 305 42.45 -58.27 -14.43
CA ALA A 305 43.58 -58.66 -15.26
C ALA A 305 44.79 -59.17 -14.44
N SER A 306 45.02 -58.63 -13.23
CA SER A 306 46.09 -59.10 -12.33
C SER A 306 45.76 -60.48 -11.71
N LYS A 307 44.49 -60.70 -11.36
CA LYS A 307 44.00 -61.97 -10.82
C LYS A 307 44.17 -63.12 -11.81
N GLU A 308 43.72 -62.92 -13.05
CA GLU A 308 43.79 -63.95 -14.11
C GLU A 308 45.25 -64.33 -14.45
N LYS A 309 46.16 -63.36 -14.47
CA LYS A 309 47.58 -63.60 -14.70
C LYS A 309 48.21 -64.48 -13.61
N SER A 310 47.75 -64.32 -12.36
CA SER A 310 48.29 -65.08 -11.24
C SER A 310 47.68 -66.48 -11.10
N GLU A 311 46.42 -66.68 -11.45
CA GLU A 311 45.79 -68.02 -11.50
C GLU A 311 46.44 -68.91 -12.56
N ARG A 312 46.78 -68.37 -13.73
CA ARG A 312 47.55 -69.10 -14.75
C ARG A 312 48.94 -69.50 -14.25
N PHE A 313 49.63 -68.63 -13.50
CA PHE A 313 50.95 -68.91 -12.96
C PHE A 313 50.94 -70.05 -11.92
N VAL A 314 49.93 -70.10 -11.04
CA VAL A 314 49.79 -71.19 -10.04
C VAL A 314 49.53 -72.54 -10.71
N LYS A 315 48.72 -72.55 -11.78
CA LYS A 315 48.36 -73.78 -12.49
C LYS A 315 49.50 -74.34 -13.35
N GLU A 316 50.20 -73.47 -14.09
CA GLU A 316 51.38 -73.85 -14.89
C GLU A 316 52.55 -74.33 -14.02
N ASN A 317 52.62 -73.91 -12.74
CA ASN A 317 53.66 -74.33 -11.80
C ASN A 317 53.50 -75.81 -11.40
N VAL A 318 52.28 -76.24 -11.08
CA VAL A 318 51.98 -77.63 -10.68
C VAL A 318 52.27 -78.62 -11.81
N GLU A 319 51.95 -78.24 -13.06
CA GLU A 319 52.21 -79.09 -14.25
C GLU A 319 53.71 -79.26 -14.51
N LYS A 320 54.53 -78.24 -14.22
CA LYS A 320 56.01 -78.31 -14.33
C LYS A 320 56.68 -79.08 -13.19
N GLN A 321 56.04 -79.21 -12.03
CA GLN A 321 56.58 -79.96 -10.88
C GLN A 321 56.63 -81.48 -11.13
N GLU A 322 55.69 -82.04 -11.89
CA GLU A 322 55.76 -83.45 -12.32
C GLU A 322 56.87 -83.70 -13.34
N GLU A 323 57.14 -82.73 -14.22
CA GLU A 323 58.23 -82.80 -15.21
C GLU A 323 59.62 -82.72 -14.55
N CYS A 324 59.74 -81.95 -13.46
CA CYS A 324 60.98 -81.76 -12.70
C CYS A 324 61.39 -82.94 -11.82
N TRP A 325 60.48 -83.86 -11.45
CA TRP A 325 60.83 -85.12 -10.76
C TRP A 325 61.92 -85.91 -11.52
N ASN A 326 61.87 -85.85 -12.85
CA ASN A 326 62.83 -86.51 -13.73
C ASN A 326 64.16 -85.75 -13.91
N LYS A 327 64.27 -84.52 -13.39
CA LYS A 327 65.48 -83.66 -13.42
C LYS A 327 66.08 -83.40 -12.03
N ILE A 328 65.56 -84.06 -10.98
CA ILE A 328 65.94 -83.88 -9.55
C ILE A 328 67.42 -84.12 -9.24
N GLN A 329 68.21 -84.78 -10.08
CA GLN A 329 69.62 -85.03 -9.77
C GLN A 329 70.57 -83.85 -10.07
N ASP A 330 70.15 -82.83 -10.84
CA ASP A 330 71.09 -81.82 -11.39
C ASP A 330 70.75 -80.35 -11.06
N LEU A 331 69.63 -80.06 -10.38
CA LEU A 331 69.17 -78.68 -10.08
C LEU A 331 69.07 -78.35 -8.58
N GLU A 332 69.68 -79.15 -7.69
CA GLU A 332 69.76 -78.91 -6.24
C GLU A 332 70.39 -77.55 -5.89
N ARG A 333 71.29 -77.02 -6.73
CA ARG A 333 72.00 -75.75 -6.50
C ARG A 333 71.27 -74.48 -6.94
N GLN A 334 70.19 -74.54 -7.71
CA GLN A 334 69.44 -73.35 -8.14
C GLN A 334 68.23 -73.02 -7.22
N LEU A 335 67.89 -73.93 -6.30
CA LEU A 335 66.73 -73.86 -5.40
C LEU A 335 66.77 -72.76 -4.32
N GLN A 336 67.96 -72.24 -3.95
CA GLN A 336 68.05 -71.14 -2.97
C GLN A 336 67.63 -69.77 -3.52
N LYS A 337 67.66 -69.57 -4.86
CA LYS A 337 67.42 -68.24 -5.46
C LYS A 337 65.94 -67.96 -5.75
N LEU A 338 65.14 -69.00 -6.03
CA LEU A 338 63.71 -68.88 -6.35
C LEU A 338 62.81 -68.73 -5.12
N GLY A 339 63.30 -69.06 -3.92
CA GLY A 339 62.58 -68.84 -2.65
C GLY A 339 62.41 -67.37 -2.30
N THR A 340 63.36 -66.51 -2.70
CA THR A 340 63.30 -65.06 -2.45
C THR A 340 62.29 -64.36 -3.36
N GLU A 341 62.15 -64.82 -4.62
CA GLU A 341 61.22 -64.22 -5.61
C GLU A 341 59.74 -64.51 -5.27
N ARG A 342 59.43 -65.66 -4.66
CA ARG A 342 58.08 -66.01 -4.20
C ARG A 342 57.64 -65.18 -2.98
N PHE A 343 58.57 -64.86 -2.09
CA PHE A 343 58.32 -64.05 -0.89
C PHE A 343 57.93 -62.60 -1.25
N GLU A 344 58.58 -62.00 -2.25
CA GLU A 344 58.28 -60.63 -2.70
C GLU A 344 56.91 -60.51 -3.38
N GLU A 345 56.47 -61.51 -4.15
CA GLU A 345 55.18 -61.50 -4.84
C GLU A 345 53.98 -61.71 -3.89
N VAL A 346 54.12 -62.55 -2.86
CA VAL A 346 53.09 -62.71 -1.80
C VAL A 346 52.94 -61.43 -0.99
N LYS A 347 54.04 -60.73 -0.68
CA LYS A 347 54.00 -59.42 -0.01
C LYS A 347 53.30 -58.36 -0.86
N ARG A 348 53.59 -58.31 -2.17
CA ARG A 348 52.95 -57.40 -3.13
C ARG A 348 51.43 -57.63 -3.25
N ARG A 349 50.98 -58.89 -3.32
CA ARG A 349 49.56 -59.25 -3.40
C ARG A 349 48.75 -58.81 -2.17
N ILE A 350 49.35 -58.88 -0.99
CA ILE A 350 48.70 -58.44 0.26
C ILE A 350 48.59 -56.90 0.32
N GLU A 351 49.57 -56.16 -0.20
CA GLU A 351 49.55 -54.69 -0.29
C GLU A 351 48.62 -54.14 -1.41
N GLU A 352 48.33 -54.93 -2.44
CA GLU A 352 47.36 -54.59 -3.50
C GLU A 352 45.91 -54.79 -3.03
N ILE A 353 45.62 -55.85 -2.26
CA ILE A 353 44.29 -56.10 -1.66
C ILE A 353 43.93 -55.00 -0.63
N ASP A 354 44.91 -54.53 0.15
CA ASP A 354 44.73 -53.46 1.14
C ASP A 354 44.31 -52.11 0.51
N ARG A 355 44.86 -51.79 -0.66
CA ARG A 355 44.54 -50.57 -1.41
C ARG A 355 43.14 -50.58 -2.03
N GLU A 356 42.71 -51.73 -2.55
CA GLU A 356 41.39 -51.88 -3.18
C GLU A 356 40.25 -51.81 -2.15
N GLU A 357 40.44 -52.36 -0.95
CA GLU A 357 39.44 -52.29 0.10
C GLU A 357 39.25 -50.86 0.64
N LYS A 358 40.35 -50.09 0.76
CA LYS A 358 40.28 -48.67 1.16
C LYS A 358 39.45 -47.83 0.18
N ARG A 359 39.62 -48.06 -1.11
CA ARG A 359 38.89 -47.37 -2.19
C ARG A 359 37.37 -47.65 -2.13
N ARG A 360 36.99 -48.91 -1.87
CA ARG A 360 35.57 -49.32 -1.78
C ARG A 360 34.84 -48.67 -0.61
N VAL A 361 35.49 -48.57 0.55
CA VAL A 361 34.92 -47.92 1.75
C VAL A 361 34.76 -46.41 1.54
N GLU A 362 35.77 -45.75 0.96
CA GLU A 362 35.72 -44.30 0.68
C GLU A 362 34.63 -43.94 -0.35
N TYR A 363 34.43 -44.76 -1.39
CA TYR A 363 33.39 -44.55 -2.39
C TYR A 363 31.97 -44.70 -1.83
N ALA A 364 31.73 -45.72 -1.00
CA ALA A 364 30.43 -45.92 -0.36
C ALA A 364 30.05 -44.77 0.58
N GLN A 365 31.00 -44.25 1.35
CA GLN A 365 30.79 -43.11 2.23
C GLN A 365 30.58 -41.79 1.44
N PHE A 366 31.30 -41.60 0.34
CA PHE A 366 31.09 -40.46 -0.55
C PHE A 366 29.65 -40.42 -1.09
N LEU A 367 29.13 -41.54 -1.59
CA LEU A 367 27.76 -41.62 -2.13
C LEU A 367 26.70 -41.29 -1.07
N GLU A 368 26.91 -41.72 0.17
CA GLU A 368 25.98 -41.43 1.27
C GLU A 368 25.93 -39.94 1.60
N VAL A 369 27.09 -39.30 1.80
CA VAL A 369 27.17 -37.87 2.13
C VAL A 369 26.72 -37.01 0.94
N ALA A 370 27.09 -37.36 -0.29
CA ALA A 370 26.66 -36.66 -1.50
C ALA A 370 25.13 -36.76 -1.71
N SER A 371 24.52 -37.92 -1.45
CA SER A 371 23.07 -38.12 -1.54
C SER A 371 22.30 -37.30 -0.49
N GLN A 372 22.80 -37.25 0.75
CA GLN A 372 22.22 -36.41 1.80
C GLN A 372 22.32 -34.92 1.46
N HIS A 373 23.47 -34.46 0.98
CA HIS A 373 23.68 -33.08 0.60
C HIS A 373 22.84 -32.66 -0.62
N LYS A 374 22.74 -33.54 -1.63
CA LYS A 374 21.87 -33.33 -2.80
C LYS A 374 20.41 -33.10 -2.40
N LYS A 375 19.85 -33.91 -1.49
CA LYS A 375 18.47 -33.75 -1.01
C LYS A 375 18.23 -32.40 -0.34
N LEU A 376 19.21 -31.90 0.41
CA LEU A 376 19.13 -30.58 1.06
C LEU A 376 19.17 -29.44 0.03
N LEU A 377 19.99 -29.56 -1.01
CA LEU A 377 20.05 -28.60 -2.12
C LEU A 377 18.73 -28.57 -2.92
N GLU A 378 18.19 -29.73 -3.29
CA GLU A 378 16.89 -29.84 -3.99
C GLU A 378 15.74 -29.24 -3.17
N LEU A 379 15.69 -29.52 -1.86
CA LEU A 379 14.72 -28.93 -0.94
C LEU A 379 14.87 -27.40 -0.84
N THR A 380 16.11 -26.90 -0.86
CA THR A 380 16.41 -25.46 -0.81
C THR A 380 15.97 -24.76 -2.11
N VAL A 381 16.22 -25.35 -3.28
CA VAL A 381 15.76 -24.83 -4.57
C VAL A 381 14.23 -24.77 -4.62
N TYR A 382 13.54 -25.82 -4.19
CA TYR A 382 12.08 -25.86 -4.10
C TYR A 382 11.52 -24.73 -3.23
N ASN A 383 12.08 -24.52 -2.04
CA ASN A 383 11.68 -23.43 -1.13
C ASN A 383 11.99 -22.04 -1.71
N CYS A 384 13.08 -21.87 -2.47
CA CYS A 384 13.39 -20.60 -3.13
C CYS A 384 12.39 -20.27 -4.24
N ASP A 385 12.00 -21.25 -5.05
CA ASP A 385 11.00 -21.06 -6.11
C ASP A 385 9.61 -20.75 -5.52
N LEU A 386 9.24 -21.44 -4.43
CA LEU A 386 8.01 -21.16 -3.69
C LEU A 386 8.03 -19.75 -3.09
N ALA A 387 9.15 -19.33 -2.49
CA ALA A 387 9.32 -17.97 -1.97
C ALA A 387 9.16 -16.90 -3.06
N ILE A 388 9.76 -17.09 -4.23
CA ILE A 388 9.64 -16.15 -5.36
C ILE A 388 8.18 -16.01 -5.81
N ARG A 389 7.43 -17.11 -5.87
CA ARG A 389 5.99 -17.08 -6.20
C ARG A 389 5.18 -16.36 -5.13
N CYS A 390 5.38 -16.67 -3.85
CA CYS A 390 4.69 -16.00 -2.74
C CYS A 390 4.98 -14.50 -2.72
N ILE A 391 6.23 -14.08 -2.96
CA ILE A 391 6.60 -12.66 -3.08
C ILE A 391 5.84 -12.01 -4.25
N GLY A 392 5.76 -12.66 -5.42
CA GLY A 392 5.01 -12.14 -6.56
C GLY A 392 3.52 -11.93 -6.27
N ILE A 393 2.87 -12.86 -5.57
CA ILE A 393 1.45 -12.73 -5.19
C ILE A 393 1.22 -11.55 -4.23
N ILE A 394 2.13 -11.35 -3.26
CA ILE A 394 2.04 -10.22 -2.32
C ILE A 394 2.35 -8.87 -2.99
N GLU A 395 3.28 -8.83 -3.95
CA GLU A 395 3.52 -7.65 -4.78
C GLU A 395 2.27 -7.24 -5.57
N GLU A 396 1.57 -8.20 -6.20
CA GLU A 396 0.32 -7.93 -6.91
C GLU A 396 -0.75 -7.38 -5.97
N LEU A 397 -0.86 -7.91 -4.75
CA LEU A 397 -1.76 -7.39 -3.72
C LEU A 397 -1.45 -5.92 -3.41
N VAL A 398 -0.17 -5.59 -3.20
CA VAL A 398 0.26 -4.20 -2.94
C VAL A 398 -0.06 -3.31 -4.14
N ALA A 399 0.21 -3.75 -5.36
CA ALA A 399 -0.06 -2.99 -6.57
C ALA A 399 -1.56 -2.70 -6.75
N GLU A 400 -2.42 -3.70 -6.58
CA GLU A 400 -3.88 -3.55 -6.62
C GLU A 400 -4.39 -2.64 -5.51
N GLY A 401 -3.84 -2.77 -4.29
CA GLY A 401 -4.17 -1.92 -3.15
C GLY A 401 -3.84 -0.45 -3.41
N CYS A 402 -2.62 -0.16 -3.88
CA CYS A 402 -2.20 1.20 -4.24
C CYS A 402 -3.02 1.77 -5.41
N SER A 403 -3.35 0.96 -6.41
CA SER A 403 -4.21 1.37 -7.53
C SER A 403 -5.63 1.70 -7.07
N ALA A 404 -6.21 0.91 -6.16
CA ALA A 404 -7.54 1.17 -5.60
C ALA A 404 -7.56 2.46 -4.76
N ILE A 405 -6.53 2.70 -3.95
CA ILE A 405 -6.36 3.96 -3.21
C ILE A 405 -6.30 5.13 -4.18
N LYS A 406 -5.47 5.03 -5.23
CA LYS A 406 -5.30 6.10 -6.23
C LYS A 406 -6.62 6.42 -6.95
N ALA A 407 -7.33 5.40 -7.43
CA ALA A 407 -8.62 5.57 -8.07
C ALA A 407 -9.65 6.23 -7.13
N ARG A 408 -9.65 5.86 -5.84
CA ARG A 408 -10.54 6.48 -4.85
C ARG A 408 -10.16 7.92 -4.54
N TYR A 409 -8.87 8.21 -4.37
CA TYR A 409 -8.35 9.55 -4.16
C TYR A 409 -8.76 10.48 -5.31
N ASP A 410 -8.55 10.05 -6.55
CA ASP A 410 -8.90 10.83 -7.74
C ASP A 410 -10.40 11.07 -7.84
N LYS A 411 -11.20 10.02 -7.61
CA LYS A 411 -12.67 10.14 -7.59
C LYS A 411 -13.14 11.11 -6.50
N THR A 412 -12.60 11.03 -5.29
CA THR A 412 -12.97 11.94 -4.19
C THR A 412 -12.55 13.38 -4.50
N ASN A 413 -11.38 13.62 -5.09
CA ASN A 413 -11.00 14.98 -5.49
C ASN A 413 -11.90 15.55 -6.58
N GLN A 414 -12.32 14.72 -7.54
CA GLN A 414 -13.25 15.15 -8.57
C GLN A 414 -14.63 15.47 -7.96
N GLU A 415 -15.15 14.59 -7.09
CA GLU A 415 -16.39 14.83 -6.34
C GLU A 415 -16.32 16.14 -5.52
N LEU A 416 -15.19 16.42 -4.85
CA LEU A 416 -14.98 17.64 -4.07
C LEU A 416 -14.86 18.89 -4.94
N ALA A 417 -14.21 18.80 -6.11
CA ALA A 417 -14.10 19.90 -7.05
C ALA A 417 -15.46 20.28 -7.64
N ASP A 418 -16.23 19.28 -8.09
CA ASP A 418 -17.58 19.48 -8.62
C ASP A 418 -18.50 20.09 -7.55
N LEU A 419 -18.40 19.58 -6.32
CA LEU A 419 -19.16 20.08 -5.18
C LEU A 419 -18.76 21.52 -4.80
N ARG A 420 -17.46 21.84 -4.79
CA ARG A 420 -16.98 23.21 -4.53
C ARG A 420 -17.54 24.19 -5.56
N LEU A 421 -17.59 23.80 -6.83
CA LEU A 421 -18.20 24.60 -7.87
C LEU A 421 -19.69 24.84 -7.63
N ASN A 422 -20.43 23.79 -7.23
CA ASN A 422 -21.84 23.93 -6.85
C ASN A 422 -22.03 24.87 -5.65
N VAL A 423 -21.16 24.80 -4.64
CA VAL A 423 -21.22 25.71 -3.48
C VAL A 423 -20.93 27.16 -3.89
N HIS A 424 -20.05 27.41 -4.87
CA HIS A 424 -19.86 28.76 -5.44
C HIS A 424 -21.13 29.27 -6.14
N GLN A 425 -21.85 28.41 -6.87
CA GLN A 425 -23.14 28.79 -7.46
C GLN A 425 -24.21 29.08 -6.39
N GLU A 426 -24.29 28.27 -5.34
CA GLU A 426 -25.17 28.53 -4.18
C GLU A 426 -24.81 29.87 -3.50
N TYR A 427 -23.51 30.15 -3.34
CA TYR A 427 -23.03 31.41 -2.79
C TYR A 427 -23.43 32.59 -3.66
N LEU A 428 -23.28 32.50 -4.99
CA LEU A 428 -23.73 33.53 -5.93
C LEU A 428 -25.23 33.83 -5.75
N GLU A 429 -26.08 32.81 -5.62
CA GLU A 429 -27.50 33.02 -5.40
C GLU A 429 -27.80 33.69 -4.04
N ALA A 430 -27.15 33.23 -2.96
CA ALA A 430 -27.33 33.82 -1.63
C ALA A 430 -26.83 35.27 -1.58
N PHE A 431 -25.67 35.54 -2.18
CA PHE A 431 -25.11 36.88 -2.33
C PHE A 431 -26.05 37.77 -3.16
N ARG A 432 -26.54 37.30 -4.31
CA ARG A 432 -27.51 38.03 -5.15
C ARG A 432 -28.76 38.41 -4.36
N ARG A 433 -29.29 37.51 -3.53
CA ARG A 433 -30.45 37.78 -2.65
C ARG A 433 -30.14 38.86 -1.62
N LEU A 434 -29.00 38.75 -0.93
CA LEU A 434 -28.57 39.73 0.08
C LEU A 434 -28.34 41.11 -0.55
N TYR A 435 -27.55 41.17 -1.60
CA TYR A 435 -27.14 42.42 -2.26
C TYR A 435 -28.35 43.17 -2.82
N LYS A 436 -29.33 42.46 -3.39
CA LYS A 436 -30.60 43.05 -3.83
C LYS A 436 -31.43 43.63 -2.68
N THR A 437 -31.55 42.91 -1.56
CA THR A 437 -32.31 43.39 -0.39
C THR A 437 -31.64 44.64 0.19
N LEU A 438 -30.32 44.61 0.37
CA LEU A 438 -29.53 45.75 0.85
C LEU A 438 -29.69 46.95 -0.08
N GLY A 439 -29.47 46.77 -1.39
CA GLY A 439 -29.61 47.84 -2.38
C GLY A 439 -31.02 48.43 -2.43
N GLN A 440 -32.06 47.61 -2.26
CA GLN A 440 -33.43 48.09 -2.16
C GLN A 440 -33.68 48.92 -0.89
N LEU A 441 -33.14 48.50 0.25
CA LEU A 441 -33.31 49.21 1.52
C LEU A 441 -32.51 50.52 1.53
N VAL A 442 -31.26 50.53 1.03
CA VAL A 442 -30.45 51.73 0.82
C VAL A 442 -31.20 52.75 -0.03
N TYR A 443 -31.73 52.34 -1.19
CA TYR A 443 -32.51 53.23 -2.05
C TYR A 443 -33.72 53.84 -1.33
N LYS A 444 -34.47 53.03 -0.57
CA LYS A 444 -35.62 53.53 0.22
C LYS A 444 -35.19 54.50 1.32
N LYS A 445 -34.06 54.25 1.99
CA LYS A 445 -33.49 55.10 3.03
C LYS A 445 -33.00 56.43 2.46
N GLU A 446 -32.33 56.41 1.31
CA GLU A 446 -31.94 57.63 0.59
C GLU A 446 -33.15 58.50 0.24
N LYS A 447 -34.26 57.89 -0.23
CA LYS A 447 -35.50 58.64 -0.49
C LYS A 447 -36.17 59.17 0.77
N ARG A 448 -36.16 58.39 1.87
CA ARG A 448 -36.64 58.87 3.16
C ARG A 448 -35.80 60.05 3.68
N LEU A 449 -34.48 60.03 3.50
CA LEU A 449 -33.59 61.12 3.84
C LEU A 449 -33.89 62.38 3.02
N GLU A 450 -34.04 62.25 1.68
CA GLU A 450 -34.44 63.35 0.79
C GLU A 450 -35.77 64.00 1.22
N ASP A 451 -36.74 63.19 1.64
CA ASP A 451 -38.05 63.65 2.10
C ASP A 451 -37.96 64.32 3.48
N ILE A 452 -37.17 63.78 4.42
CA ILE A 452 -36.91 64.42 5.72
C ILE A 452 -36.22 65.77 5.51
N ASP A 453 -35.21 65.85 4.64
CA ASP A 453 -34.53 67.12 4.31
C ASP A 453 -35.51 68.14 3.72
N ARG A 454 -36.47 67.69 2.89
CA ARG A 454 -37.54 68.56 2.38
C ARG A 454 -38.45 69.04 3.51
N GLN A 455 -38.86 68.14 4.41
CA GLN A 455 -39.68 68.51 5.57
C GLN A 455 -38.96 69.51 6.48
N ILE A 456 -37.67 69.31 6.76
CA ILE A 456 -36.84 70.25 7.53
C ILE A 456 -36.85 71.64 6.88
N ARG A 457 -36.66 71.72 5.55
CA ARG A 457 -36.73 72.99 4.82
C ARG A 457 -38.10 73.65 4.93
N THR A 458 -39.18 72.90 4.70
CA THR A 458 -40.55 73.43 4.79
C THR A 458 -40.89 73.90 6.20
N THR A 459 -40.59 73.10 7.22
CA THR A 459 -40.81 73.45 8.63
C THR A 459 -39.96 74.64 9.06
N HIS A 460 -38.73 74.78 8.53
CA HIS A 460 -37.91 75.96 8.77
C HIS A 460 -38.55 77.22 8.19
N ILE A 461 -39.04 77.18 6.95
CA ILE A 461 -39.74 78.33 6.34
C ILE A 461 -40.98 78.70 7.16
N GLN A 462 -41.78 77.71 7.58
CA GLN A 462 -42.96 77.92 8.44
C GLN A 462 -42.58 78.54 9.80
N LEU A 463 -41.47 78.10 10.39
CA LEU A 463 -40.94 78.66 11.62
C LEU A 463 -40.57 80.14 11.44
N GLU A 464 -39.84 80.50 10.39
CA GLU A 464 -39.47 81.91 10.13
C GLU A 464 -40.70 82.80 9.94
N PHE A 465 -41.70 82.35 9.16
CA PHE A 465 -42.96 83.08 9.00
C PHE A 465 -43.72 83.24 10.32
N ALA A 466 -43.76 82.20 11.15
CA ALA A 466 -44.42 82.23 12.45
C ALA A 466 -43.70 83.19 13.42
N ILE A 467 -42.37 83.25 13.37
CA ILE A 467 -41.58 84.22 14.15
C ILE A 467 -41.88 85.66 13.70
N GLU A 468 -41.87 85.92 12.40
CA GLU A 468 -42.11 87.26 11.83
C GLU A 468 -43.54 87.77 12.11
N THR A 469 -44.52 86.86 12.20
CA THR A 469 -45.93 87.19 12.45
C THR A 469 -46.34 87.08 13.93
N PHE A 470 -45.39 86.80 14.84
CA PHE A 470 -45.64 86.53 16.27
C PHE A 470 -46.66 85.40 16.52
N ASP A 471 -46.74 84.41 15.63
CA ASP A 471 -47.64 83.26 15.78
C ASP A 471 -47.17 82.37 16.95
N PRO A 472 -48.03 82.11 17.96
CA PRO A 472 -47.73 81.22 19.09
C PRO A 472 -47.28 79.80 18.69
N ASN A 473 -47.61 79.35 17.47
CA ASN A 473 -47.20 78.04 16.96
C ASN A 473 -45.71 77.95 16.58
N ALA A 474 -44.95 79.06 16.57
CA ALA A 474 -43.50 79.06 16.28
C ALA A 474 -42.73 78.02 17.12
N LYS A 475 -43.08 77.86 18.41
CA LYS A 475 -42.47 76.84 19.28
C LYS A 475 -42.67 75.41 18.75
N LYS A 476 -43.87 75.08 18.24
CA LYS A 476 -44.17 73.75 17.69
C LYS A 476 -43.31 73.47 16.48
N PHE A 477 -43.18 74.42 15.54
CA PHE A 477 -42.33 74.25 14.36
C PHE A 477 -40.85 74.09 14.73
N SER A 478 -40.37 74.81 15.76
CA SER A 478 -39.01 74.62 16.31
C SER A 478 -38.81 73.21 16.86
N ASP A 479 -39.75 72.72 17.68
CA ASP A 479 -39.65 71.38 18.29
C ASP A 479 -39.75 70.28 17.21
N THR A 480 -40.66 70.41 16.24
CA THR A 480 -40.73 69.52 15.08
C THR A 480 -39.44 69.52 14.27
N LYS A 481 -38.83 70.69 14.03
CA LYS A 481 -37.54 70.79 13.32
C LYS A 481 -36.43 70.04 14.06
N LYS A 482 -36.37 70.13 15.40
CA LYS A 482 -35.41 69.37 16.22
C LYS A 482 -35.62 67.86 16.11
N GLU A 483 -36.86 67.39 16.17
CA GLU A 483 -37.17 65.97 16.01
C GLU A 483 -36.85 65.46 14.60
N LEU A 484 -37.10 66.27 13.56
CA LEU A 484 -36.71 65.91 12.19
C LEU A 484 -35.18 65.81 12.02
N TYR A 485 -34.38 66.65 12.68
CA TYR A 485 -32.92 66.50 12.66
C TYR A 485 -32.44 65.23 13.35
N LYS A 486 -33.06 64.84 14.47
CA LYS A 486 -32.76 63.56 15.14
C LYS A 486 -33.09 62.38 14.23
N LEU A 487 -34.26 62.41 13.61
CA LEU A 487 -34.68 61.37 12.66
C LEU A 487 -33.76 61.31 11.43
N ARG A 488 -33.33 62.46 10.91
CA ARG A 488 -32.35 62.53 9.81
C ARG A 488 -31.05 61.83 10.19
N ALA A 489 -30.49 62.15 11.35
CA ALA A 489 -29.24 61.55 11.82
C ALA A 489 -29.38 60.03 12.00
N GLN A 490 -30.49 59.55 12.56
CA GLN A 490 -30.76 58.12 12.71
C GLN A 490 -30.84 57.41 11.33
N VAL A 491 -31.58 57.97 10.37
CA VAL A 491 -31.70 57.38 9.03
C VAL A 491 -30.38 57.41 8.27
N GLU A 492 -29.56 58.45 8.47
CA GLU A 492 -28.22 58.57 7.88
C GLU A 492 -27.26 57.51 8.44
N GLU A 493 -27.28 57.26 9.75
CA GLU A 493 -26.48 56.20 10.39
C GLU A 493 -26.90 54.79 9.91
N GLU A 494 -28.21 54.52 9.86
CA GLU A 494 -28.72 53.25 9.32
C GLU A 494 -28.36 53.05 7.84
N MET A 495 -28.37 54.13 7.05
CA MET A 495 -27.98 54.09 5.63
C MET A 495 -26.49 53.79 5.47
N GLU A 496 -25.63 54.40 6.27
CA GLU A 496 -24.18 54.16 6.21
C GLU A 496 -23.86 52.71 6.61
N MET A 497 -24.49 52.20 7.68
CA MET A 497 -24.38 50.79 8.08
C MET A 497 -24.75 49.83 6.94
N LEU A 498 -25.80 50.14 6.17
CA LEU A 498 -26.20 49.32 5.02
C LEU A 498 -25.20 49.38 3.87
N LYS A 499 -24.59 50.56 3.62
CA LYS A 499 -23.54 50.72 2.61
C LYS A 499 -22.28 49.94 2.98
N ASP A 500 -21.87 49.99 4.25
CA ASP A 500 -20.75 49.20 4.77
C ASP A 500 -21.01 47.70 4.60
N LYS A 501 -22.21 47.22 4.94
CA LYS A 501 -22.61 45.83 4.71
C LYS A 501 -22.54 45.43 3.23
N MET A 502 -22.96 46.30 2.32
CA MET A 502 -22.85 46.04 0.88
C MET A 502 -21.39 45.96 0.43
N ALA A 503 -20.53 46.86 0.89
CA ALA A 503 -19.12 46.85 0.55
C ALA A 503 -18.42 45.57 1.04
N GLN A 504 -18.67 45.18 2.30
CA GLN A 504 -18.13 43.94 2.87
C GLN A 504 -18.64 42.69 2.15
N ALA A 505 -19.93 42.64 1.79
CA ALA A 505 -20.50 41.53 1.05
C ALA A 505 -19.89 41.41 -0.36
N LEU A 506 -19.60 42.55 -1.01
CA LEU A 506 -18.97 42.59 -2.32
C LEU A 506 -17.51 42.09 -2.26
N GLU A 507 -16.73 42.56 -1.30
CA GLU A 507 -15.35 42.09 -1.10
C GLU A 507 -15.31 40.58 -0.81
N ALA A 508 -16.21 40.09 0.05
CA ALA A 508 -16.31 38.67 0.37
C ALA A 508 -16.75 37.79 -0.82
N PHE A 509 -17.40 38.37 -1.84
CA PHE A 509 -17.83 37.67 -3.04
C PHE A 509 -16.70 37.48 -4.06
N GLY A 510 -15.66 38.33 -4.06
CA GLY A 510 -14.56 38.29 -5.03
C GLY A 510 -13.96 36.90 -5.30
N PRO A 511 -13.63 36.09 -4.28
CA PRO A 511 -13.11 34.73 -4.51
C PRO A 511 -14.09 33.80 -5.23
N THR A 512 -15.40 34.00 -5.05
CA THR A 512 -16.43 33.23 -5.76
C THR A 512 -16.58 33.70 -7.20
N GLU A 513 -16.52 35.00 -7.43
CA GLU A 513 -16.51 35.57 -8.78
C GLU A 513 -15.35 35.01 -9.62
N ASP A 514 -14.12 35.08 -9.09
CA ASP A 514 -12.93 34.54 -9.76
C ASP A 514 -13.07 33.05 -10.07
N ALA A 515 -13.56 32.25 -9.10
CA ALA A 515 -13.74 30.82 -9.27
C ALA A 515 -14.77 30.46 -10.34
N LEU A 516 -15.89 31.20 -10.41
CA LEU A 516 -16.94 30.99 -11.41
C LEU A 516 -16.47 31.40 -12.81
N LEU A 517 -15.75 32.52 -12.93
CA LEU A 517 -15.16 32.97 -14.19
C LEU A 517 -14.11 31.97 -14.70
N GLN A 518 -13.25 31.46 -13.82
CA GLN A 518 -12.26 30.44 -14.17
C GLN A 518 -12.92 29.13 -14.62
N ALA A 519 -14.08 28.79 -14.06
CA ALA A 519 -14.89 27.65 -14.47
C ALA A 519 -15.70 27.91 -15.76
N GLY A 520 -15.65 29.13 -16.32
CA GLY A 520 -16.37 29.50 -17.53
C GLY A 520 -17.88 29.65 -17.34
N ILE A 521 -18.34 29.91 -16.11
CA ILE A 521 -19.76 30.13 -15.81
C ILE A 521 -20.09 31.60 -16.04
N GLU A 522 -20.94 31.87 -17.03
CA GLU A 522 -21.44 33.22 -17.30
C GLU A 522 -22.56 33.59 -16.32
N PHE A 523 -22.45 34.75 -15.68
CA PHE A 523 -23.49 35.33 -14.84
C PHE A 523 -23.45 36.87 -14.90
N VAL A 524 -24.59 37.51 -14.65
CA VAL A 524 -24.65 38.97 -14.47
C VAL A 524 -24.27 39.30 -13.04
N HIS A 525 -23.37 40.26 -12.86
CA HIS A 525 -22.88 40.62 -11.55
C HIS A 525 -24.03 41.24 -10.70
N PRO A 526 -24.29 40.79 -9.47
CA PRO A 526 -25.43 41.28 -8.67
C PRO A 526 -25.45 42.79 -8.41
N ALA A 527 -24.29 43.47 -8.47
CA ALA A 527 -24.25 44.93 -8.40
C ALA A 527 -24.87 45.60 -9.64
N GLU A 528 -24.60 45.09 -10.84
CA GLU A 528 -25.21 45.58 -12.09
C GLU A 528 -26.73 45.38 -12.04
N GLU A 529 -27.19 44.22 -11.56
CA GLU A 529 -28.62 43.95 -11.39
C GLU A 529 -29.28 44.95 -10.42
N VAL A 530 -28.59 45.39 -9.37
CA VAL A 530 -29.10 46.39 -8.42
C VAL A 530 -29.16 47.78 -9.06
N GLU A 531 -28.13 48.16 -9.81
CA GLU A 531 -28.10 49.44 -10.54
C GLU A 531 -29.25 49.54 -11.54
N ASP A 532 -29.46 48.52 -12.36
CA ASP A 532 -30.56 48.45 -13.32
C ASP A 532 -31.93 48.54 -12.63
N ASN A 533 -32.11 47.82 -11.52
CA ASN A 533 -33.33 47.88 -10.72
C ASN A 533 -33.56 49.28 -10.13
N ASN A 534 -32.50 49.96 -9.68
CA ASN A 534 -32.58 51.31 -9.14
C ASN A 534 -32.91 52.34 -10.23
N LEU A 535 -32.36 52.19 -11.44
CA LEU A 535 -32.74 53.00 -12.60
C LEU A 535 -34.22 52.83 -12.94
N GLY A 536 -34.71 51.59 -12.98
CA GLY A 536 -36.14 51.30 -13.20
C GLY A 536 -37.05 51.91 -12.13
N ARG A 537 -36.67 51.84 -10.85
CA ARG A 537 -37.41 52.50 -9.75
C ARG A 537 -37.43 54.01 -9.90
N ARG A 538 -36.30 54.62 -10.28
CA ARG A 538 -36.20 56.06 -10.50
C ARG A 538 -37.10 56.52 -11.65
N SER A 539 -37.17 55.77 -12.75
CA SER A 539 -38.08 56.04 -13.87
C SER A 539 -39.53 56.09 -13.40
N LYS A 540 -40.00 55.04 -12.70
CA LYS A 540 -41.38 54.97 -12.18
C LYS A 540 -41.71 56.14 -11.23
N MET A 541 -40.78 56.52 -10.36
CA MET A 541 -40.98 57.66 -9.45
C MET A 541 -41.11 58.99 -10.21
N VAL A 542 -40.35 59.17 -11.29
CA VAL A 542 -40.45 60.35 -12.15
C VAL A 542 -41.79 60.36 -12.88
N GLU A 543 -42.26 59.22 -13.39
CA GLU A 543 -43.58 59.08 -14.01
C GLU A 543 -44.72 59.44 -13.04
N TYR A 544 -44.67 58.95 -11.79
CA TYR A 544 -45.66 59.31 -10.77
C TYR A 544 -45.62 60.81 -10.43
N ARG A 545 -44.43 61.40 -10.30
CA ARG A 545 -44.28 62.84 -10.06
C ARG A 545 -44.82 63.67 -11.22
N ALA A 546 -44.57 63.26 -12.46
CA ALA A 546 -45.11 63.91 -13.65
C ALA A 546 -46.64 63.86 -13.67
N HIS A 547 -47.23 62.72 -13.29
CA HIS A 547 -48.68 62.58 -13.18
C HIS A 547 -49.28 63.50 -12.10
N MET A 548 -48.65 63.61 -10.93
CA MET A 548 -49.09 64.52 -9.87
C MET A 548 -48.96 65.99 -10.29
N ALA A 549 -47.82 66.38 -10.88
CA ALA A 549 -47.60 67.74 -11.37
C ALA A 549 -48.67 68.15 -12.39
N LYS A 550 -49.04 67.23 -13.30
CA LYS A 550 -50.13 67.46 -14.26
C LYS A 550 -51.48 67.68 -13.58
N GLN A 551 -51.80 66.94 -12.51
CA GLN A 551 -53.02 67.17 -11.74
C GLN A 551 -52.99 68.52 -11.00
N GLU A 552 -51.84 68.90 -10.48
CA GLU A 552 -51.63 70.16 -9.76
C GLU A 552 -51.72 71.37 -10.71
N GLU A 553 -51.15 71.28 -11.91
CA GLU A 553 -51.31 72.26 -12.98
C GLU A 553 -52.78 72.46 -13.37
N VAL A 554 -53.57 71.38 -13.44
CA VAL A 554 -55.01 71.46 -13.70
C VAL A 554 -55.75 72.20 -12.57
N LYS A 555 -55.40 71.95 -11.30
CA LYS A 555 -55.98 72.66 -10.16
C LYS A 555 -55.61 74.15 -10.15
N ILE A 556 -54.33 74.46 -10.38
CA ILE A 556 -53.84 75.85 -10.45
C ILE A 556 -54.49 76.60 -11.61
N ALA A 557 -54.71 75.94 -12.76
CA ALA A 557 -55.42 76.52 -13.89
C ALA A 557 -56.88 76.85 -13.53
N ALA A 558 -57.58 75.96 -12.83
CA ALA A 558 -58.93 76.19 -12.33
C ALA A 558 -59.01 77.36 -11.34
N GLU A 559 -58.11 77.42 -10.34
CA GLU A 559 -58.05 78.54 -9.39
C GLU A 559 -57.70 79.87 -10.08
N ARG A 560 -56.80 79.86 -11.06
CA ARG A 560 -56.49 81.06 -11.86
C ARG A 560 -57.71 81.54 -12.66
N GLU A 561 -58.51 80.62 -13.18
CA GLU A 561 -59.73 80.95 -13.92
C GLU A 561 -60.84 81.48 -13.00
N GLU A 562 -60.97 80.92 -11.81
CA GLU A 562 -61.85 81.41 -10.75
C GLU A 562 -61.43 82.80 -10.26
N LEU A 563 -60.14 83.03 -9.99
CA LEU A 563 -59.58 84.35 -9.68
C LEU A 563 -59.80 85.36 -10.81
N LYS A 564 -59.74 84.95 -12.08
CA LYS A 564 -60.11 85.80 -13.22
C LYS A 564 -61.60 86.15 -13.21
N ARG A 565 -62.49 85.20 -12.91
CA ARG A 565 -63.94 85.47 -12.75
C ARG A 565 -64.23 86.39 -11.58
N VAL A 566 -63.61 86.18 -10.43
CA VAL A 566 -63.75 87.04 -9.23
C VAL A 566 -63.23 88.45 -9.52
N LYS A 567 -62.08 88.60 -10.20
CA LYS A 567 -61.58 89.91 -10.66
C LYS A 567 -62.51 90.56 -11.68
N ALA A 568 -63.12 89.80 -12.59
CA ALA A 568 -64.12 90.33 -13.53
C ALA A 568 -65.38 90.83 -12.81
N ILE A 569 -65.88 90.10 -11.81
CA ILE A 569 -67.03 90.49 -10.98
C ILE A 569 -66.71 91.73 -10.12
N GLN A 570 -65.52 91.79 -9.50
CA GLN A 570 -65.06 93.00 -8.79
C GLN A 570 -64.91 94.20 -9.73
N SER A 571 -64.41 93.99 -10.95
CA SER A 571 -64.29 95.08 -11.94
C SER A 571 -65.64 95.60 -12.45
N GLN A 572 -66.67 94.75 -12.48
CA GLN A 572 -68.05 95.15 -12.79
C GLN A 572 -68.73 95.88 -11.61
N GLN A 573 -68.45 95.49 -10.36
CA GLN A 573 -68.94 96.21 -9.18
C GLN A 573 -68.38 97.64 -9.05
N TYR A 574 -67.18 97.92 -9.58
CA TYR A 574 -66.58 99.27 -9.55
C TYR A 574 -66.94 100.18 -10.73
N ARG A 575 -67.64 99.70 -11.77
CA ARG A 575 -68.07 100.52 -12.92
C ARG A 575 -69.46 101.17 -12.78
N GLY A 576 -70.08 101.08 -11.60
CA GLY A 576 -71.50 101.40 -11.41
C GLY A 576 -71.86 102.45 -10.34
N LYS A 577 -70.99 103.42 -10.01
CA LYS A 577 -71.42 104.57 -9.20
C LYS A 577 -71.09 105.90 -9.90
N PRO A 578 -72.10 106.64 -10.41
CA PRO A 578 -71.89 108.00 -10.90
C PRO A 578 -71.69 108.92 -9.69
N VAL A 579 -70.62 109.71 -9.71
CA VAL A 579 -70.45 110.82 -8.77
C VAL A 579 -71.34 111.96 -9.26
N GLN A 580 -72.47 112.18 -8.59
CA GLN A 580 -73.22 113.43 -8.67
C GLN A 580 -72.33 114.55 -8.13
N GLN A 581 -72.03 115.55 -8.96
CA GLN A 581 -71.54 116.84 -8.50
C GLN A 581 -72.71 117.59 -7.86
N ILE A 582 -72.48 118.05 -6.63
CA ILE A 582 -73.34 118.97 -5.88
C ILE A 582 -72.82 120.39 -6.16
N GLU A 583 -73.76 121.22 -6.62
CA GLU A 583 -73.78 122.70 -6.80
C GLU A 583 -72.76 123.38 -7.71
#